data_AF-A0A1Y4HDP4-F1
#
_entry.id   AF-A0A1Y4HDP4-F1
#
_cell.length_a   1.000
_cell.length_b   1.000
_cell.length_c   1.000
_cell.angle_alpha   90.00
_cell.angle_beta   90.00
_cell.angle_gamma   90.00
#
_symmetry.space_group_name_H-M   'P 1'
#
loop_
_entity.id
_entity.type
_entity.pdbx_description
1 polymer ?
#
loop_
_entity_poly.entity_id
_entity_poly.type
_entity_poly.pdbx_seq_one_letter_code
_entity_poly.pdbx_strand_id
1 'polypeptide(L)'
;MNKQRTVLPEKIIMKDSGCIKQFEMWQQEEWGIEGDGEGTYLNFYIPTVFDVDKAFGLHVNTDENDDYINVYLNWYPYADRVELVVCYMAPDADEAYSVKMDDEQIAELKAVLPEICKAAYGATPCELWSKENEHLSEV
;
A
#
# COMPACT_ATOMS: atom_id res chain seq x y z
N MET A 1 -15.34 -10.52 -27.22
CA MET A 1 -15.67 -9.11 -26.94
C MET A 1 -14.43 -8.55 -26.28
N ASN A 2 -13.72 -7.60 -26.89
CA ASN A 2 -12.55 -7.00 -26.24
C ASN A 2 -13.10 -6.09 -25.13
N LYS A 3 -13.09 -6.58 -23.89
CA LYS A 3 -13.37 -5.75 -22.72
C LYS A 3 -12.31 -4.65 -22.71
N GLN A 4 -12.74 -3.38 -22.71
CA GLN A 4 -11.80 -2.27 -22.64
C GLN A 4 -11.30 -2.15 -21.20
N ARG A 5 -9.98 -2.06 -21.05
CA ARG A 5 -9.36 -1.84 -19.74
C ARG A 5 -9.79 -0.50 -19.14
N THR A 6 -9.81 -0.42 -17.83
CA THR A 6 -10.03 0.84 -17.12
C THR A 6 -8.90 1.82 -17.44
N VAL A 7 -9.24 3.07 -17.75
CA VAL A 7 -8.25 4.14 -17.92
C VAL A 7 -8.10 4.86 -16.59
N LEU A 8 -6.98 4.63 -15.91
CA LEU A 8 -6.66 5.32 -14.67
C LEU A 8 -6.22 6.77 -14.93
N PRO A 9 -6.46 7.68 -13.96
CA PRO A 9 -5.93 9.03 -14.04
C PRO A 9 -4.40 9.03 -13.99
N GLU A 10 -3.77 10.06 -14.56
CA GLU A 10 -2.30 10.24 -14.51
C GLU A 10 -1.77 10.31 -13.07
N LYS A 11 -2.62 10.76 -12.12
CA LYS A 11 -2.30 10.85 -10.70
C LYS A 11 -3.47 10.36 -9.87
N ILE A 12 -3.21 9.42 -8.97
CA ILE A 12 -4.18 8.97 -7.98
C ILE A 12 -4.08 9.87 -6.74
N ILE A 13 -5.24 10.27 -6.21
CA ILE A 13 -5.35 11.14 -5.05
C ILE A 13 -6.28 10.46 -4.06
N MET A 14 -5.91 10.42 -2.79
CA MET A 14 -6.80 9.98 -1.72
C MET A 14 -7.98 10.96 -1.60
N LYS A 15 -9.17 10.53 -2.01
CA LYS A 15 -10.42 11.31 -1.98
C LYS A 15 -11.17 11.15 -0.66
N ASP A 16 -11.11 9.98 -0.05
CA ASP A 16 -11.78 9.65 1.20
C ASP A 16 -10.84 8.86 2.11
N SER A 17 -10.32 9.50 3.16
CA SER A 17 -9.44 8.84 4.13
C SER A 17 -10.20 7.98 5.15
N GLY A 18 -11.53 7.94 5.11
CA GLY A 18 -12.34 7.05 5.94
C GLY A 18 -12.02 5.56 5.76
N CYS A 19 -11.34 5.18 4.68
CA CYS A 19 -10.83 3.82 4.46
C CYS A 19 -9.61 3.48 5.32
N ILE A 20 -8.82 4.45 5.82
CA ILE A 20 -7.57 4.19 6.54
C ILE A 20 -7.85 3.35 7.81
N LYS A 21 -8.98 3.59 8.48
CA LYS A 21 -9.40 2.82 9.68
C LYS A 21 -9.86 1.38 9.37
N GLN A 22 -10.06 1.07 8.08
CA GLN A 22 -10.43 -0.25 7.59
C GLN A 22 -9.22 -0.99 7.04
N PHE A 23 -8.05 -0.36 6.97
CA PHE A 23 -6.83 -1.03 6.53
C PHE A 23 -6.52 -2.17 7.49
N GLU A 24 -6.18 -3.30 6.91
CA GLU A 24 -5.71 -4.48 7.61
C GLU A 24 -4.55 -5.09 6.82
N MET A 25 -3.82 -6.00 7.47
CA MET A 25 -2.78 -6.80 6.86
C MET A 25 -3.08 -8.25 7.21
N TRP A 26 -2.88 -9.17 6.28
CA TRP A 26 -3.15 -10.59 6.51
C TRP A 26 -1.86 -11.34 6.79
N GLN A 27 -1.89 -12.22 7.80
CA GLN A 27 -0.73 -13.03 8.22
C GLN A 27 -0.12 -13.90 7.12
N GLN A 28 -0.91 -14.23 6.09
CA GLN A 28 -0.51 -15.11 5.00
C GLN A 28 0.12 -14.37 3.82
N GLU A 29 0.02 -13.04 3.79
CA GLU A 29 0.54 -12.21 2.70
C GLU A 29 1.86 -11.54 3.13
N GLU A 30 2.80 -11.51 2.20
CA GLU A 30 4.19 -11.11 2.45
C GLU A 30 4.31 -9.58 2.63
N TRP A 31 5.05 -9.18 3.65
CA TRP A 31 5.71 -7.88 3.68
C TRP A 31 7.17 -8.10 3.27
N GLY A 32 7.76 -7.10 2.63
CA GLY A 32 9.13 -7.18 2.11
C GLY A 32 9.96 -5.97 2.48
N ILE A 33 11.28 -6.10 2.36
CA ILE A 33 12.21 -4.97 2.31
C ILE A 33 12.57 -4.74 0.85
N GLU A 34 12.35 -3.52 0.38
CA GLU A 34 12.67 -3.10 -0.99
C GLU A 34 13.48 -1.80 -0.99
N GLY A 35 14.11 -1.49 -2.12
CA GLY A 35 14.96 -0.32 -2.29
C GLY A 35 16.40 -0.53 -1.83
N ASP A 36 17.18 0.55 -1.87
CA ASP A 36 18.59 0.56 -1.47
C ASP A 36 18.96 1.83 -0.68
N GLY A 37 19.99 1.72 0.17
CA GLY A 37 20.50 2.85 0.95
C GLY A 37 19.40 3.56 1.76
N GLU A 38 19.38 4.90 1.67
CA GLU A 38 18.35 5.74 2.32
C GLU A 38 16.95 5.59 1.68
N GLY A 39 16.87 5.00 0.49
CA GLY A 39 15.64 4.71 -0.22
C GLY A 39 14.99 3.40 0.17
N THR A 40 15.59 2.62 1.08
CA THR A 40 15.03 1.35 1.56
C THR A 40 13.70 1.56 2.30
N TYR A 41 12.72 0.69 2.09
CA TYR A 41 11.41 0.70 2.75
C TYR A 41 10.89 -0.70 3.07
N LEU A 42 10.02 -0.77 4.09
CA LEU A 42 9.12 -1.91 4.28
C LEU A 42 7.90 -1.74 3.38
N ASN A 43 7.62 -2.73 2.54
CA ASN A 43 6.45 -2.81 1.69
C ASN A 43 5.44 -3.77 2.32
N PHE A 44 4.20 -3.33 2.50
CA PHE A 44 3.13 -4.14 3.07
C PHE A 44 1.95 -4.21 2.10
N TYR A 45 1.45 -5.41 1.81
CA TYR A 45 0.20 -5.57 1.10
C TYR A 45 -1.00 -5.18 1.97
N ILE A 46 -1.91 -4.37 1.41
CA ILE A 46 -3.18 -3.97 2.00
C ILE A 46 -4.31 -4.60 1.19
N PRO A 47 -5.04 -5.59 1.73
CA PRO A 47 -6.20 -6.17 1.09
C PRO A 47 -7.25 -5.10 0.79
N THR A 48 -7.83 -5.15 -0.40
CA THR A 48 -8.85 -4.20 -0.89
C THR A 48 -10.25 -4.54 -0.37
N VAL A 49 -10.37 -4.80 0.93
CA VAL A 49 -11.65 -5.06 1.63
C VAL A 49 -12.45 -3.79 1.93
N PHE A 50 -12.05 -2.67 1.33
CA PHE A 50 -12.68 -1.36 1.42
C PHE A 50 -13.08 -0.85 0.03
N ASP A 51 -13.93 0.18 -0.03
CA ASP A 51 -14.37 0.78 -1.29
C ASP A 51 -13.24 1.61 -1.94
N VAL A 52 -12.46 0.96 -2.81
CA VAL A 52 -11.31 1.57 -3.52
C VAL A 52 -11.73 2.66 -4.50
N ASP A 53 -12.91 2.54 -5.11
CA ASP A 53 -13.45 3.53 -6.04
C ASP A 53 -13.77 4.83 -5.28
N LYS A 54 -14.39 4.71 -4.11
CA LYS A 54 -14.63 5.86 -3.22
C LYS A 54 -13.33 6.43 -2.65
N ALA A 55 -12.42 5.59 -2.19
CA ALA A 55 -11.16 6.01 -1.57
C ALA A 55 -10.28 6.81 -2.53
N PHE A 56 -10.19 6.38 -3.79
CA PHE A 56 -9.23 6.92 -4.76
C PHE A 56 -9.89 7.68 -5.92
N GLY A 57 -11.22 7.67 -6.01
CA GLY A 57 -11.96 8.24 -7.15
C GLY A 57 -11.76 7.45 -8.43
N LEU A 58 -11.69 6.11 -8.32
CA LEU A 58 -11.48 5.19 -9.43
C LEU A 58 -12.80 4.57 -9.90
N HIS A 59 -12.72 3.71 -10.91
CA HIS A 59 -13.83 2.92 -11.42
C HIS A 59 -13.36 1.51 -11.78
N VAL A 60 -12.79 0.82 -10.80
CA VAL A 60 -12.20 -0.52 -10.96
C VAL A 60 -13.02 -1.61 -10.27
N ASN A 61 -13.92 -1.27 -9.34
CA ASN A 61 -14.86 -2.25 -8.76
C ASN A 61 -16.06 -2.48 -9.68
N THR A 62 -15.81 -3.00 -10.88
CA THR A 62 -16.84 -3.28 -11.90
C THR A 62 -16.69 -4.69 -12.46
N ASP A 63 -17.79 -5.31 -12.88
CA ASP A 63 -17.77 -6.60 -13.60
C ASP A 63 -17.50 -6.43 -15.12
N GLU A 64 -17.17 -5.21 -15.57
CA GLU A 64 -17.07 -4.86 -16.99
C GLU A 64 -15.77 -5.39 -17.63
N ASN A 65 -14.67 -5.37 -16.88
CA ASN A 65 -13.36 -5.88 -17.26
C ASN A 65 -12.86 -6.93 -16.26
N ASP A 66 -11.73 -7.57 -16.56
CA ASP A 66 -11.08 -8.53 -15.65
C ASP A 66 -9.88 -7.84 -14.95
N ASP A 67 -9.94 -6.51 -14.82
CA ASP A 67 -8.90 -5.71 -14.21
C ASP A 67 -9.01 -5.79 -12.69
N TYR A 68 -7.90 -5.67 -11.98
CA TYR A 68 -7.89 -5.62 -10.53
C TYR A 68 -6.79 -4.68 -10.03
N ILE A 69 -6.91 -4.26 -8.77
CA ILE A 69 -5.88 -3.46 -8.12
C ILE A 69 -5.36 -4.14 -6.87
N ASN A 70 -4.07 -3.94 -6.62
CA ASN A 70 -3.44 -4.20 -5.34
C ASN A 70 -3.05 -2.87 -4.71
N VAL A 71 -3.14 -2.78 -3.39
CA VAL A 71 -2.72 -1.60 -2.63
C VAL A 71 -1.56 -2.01 -1.74
N TYR A 72 -0.51 -1.21 -1.75
CA TYR A 72 0.66 -1.39 -0.91
C TYR A 72 0.90 -0.15 -0.06
N LEU A 73 1.35 -0.38 1.17
CA LEU A 73 1.81 0.64 2.08
C LEU A 73 3.32 0.51 2.23
N ASN A 74 4.05 1.54 1.82
CA ASN A 74 5.49 1.63 2.01
C ASN A 74 5.80 2.47 3.25
N TRP A 75 6.64 1.97 4.14
CA TRP A 75 7.20 2.73 5.27
C TRP A 75 8.71 2.85 5.14
N TYR A 76 9.20 4.09 5.10
CA TYR A 76 10.60 4.44 4.91
C TYR A 76 11.25 4.71 6.28
N PRO A 77 12.04 3.78 6.84
CA PRO A 77 12.59 3.89 8.19
C PRO A 77 13.53 5.10 8.36
N TYR A 78 14.33 5.43 7.34
CA TYR A 78 15.29 6.53 7.41
C TYR A 78 14.65 7.92 7.36
N ALA A 79 13.49 8.05 6.70
CA ALA A 79 12.81 9.31 6.48
C ALA A 79 11.58 9.51 7.38
N ASP A 80 11.19 8.50 8.17
CA ASP A 80 9.89 8.41 8.83
C ASP A 80 8.77 8.84 7.88
N ARG A 81 8.68 8.20 6.71
CA ARG A 81 7.69 8.52 5.68
C ARG A 81 6.82 7.31 5.40
N VAL A 82 5.55 7.55 5.08
CA VAL A 82 4.64 6.54 4.54
C VAL A 82 4.20 6.93 3.14
N GLU A 83 3.95 5.94 2.30
CA GLU A 83 3.44 6.10 0.93
C GLU A 83 2.46 4.97 0.63
N LEU A 84 1.35 5.29 -0.02
CA LEU A 84 0.45 4.28 -0.58
C LEU A 84 0.72 4.17 -2.07
N VAL A 85 0.76 2.93 -2.57
CA VAL A 85 0.94 2.61 -3.98
C VAL A 85 -0.24 1.76 -4.43
N VAL A 86 -0.87 2.15 -5.54
CA VAL A 86 -1.88 1.35 -6.22
C VAL A 86 -1.22 0.69 -7.42
N CYS A 87 -1.19 -0.64 -7.45
CA CYS A 87 -0.77 -1.42 -8.60
C CYS A 87 -2.00 -1.85 -9.38
N TYR A 88 -2.12 -1.38 -10.61
CA TYR A 88 -3.19 -1.70 -11.53
C TYR A 88 -2.77 -2.85 -12.44
N MET A 89 -3.58 -3.90 -12.42
CA MET A 89 -3.34 -5.12 -13.17
C MET A 89 -4.45 -5.32 -14.19
N ALA A 90 -4.07 -5.47 -15.45
CA ALA A 90 -4.93 -5.82 -16.57
C ALA A 90 -4.22 -6.88 -17.46
N PRO A 91 -4.92 -7.56 -18.38
CA PRO A 91 -4.30 -8.59 -19.23
C PRO A 91 -3.05 -8.14 -20.01
N ASP A 92 -2.91 -6.85 -20.28
CA ASP A 92 -1.80 -6.24 -21.02
C ASP A 92 -1.13 -5.06 -20.28
N ALA A 93 -1.41 -4.88 -18.97
CA ALA A 93 -0.87 -3.78 -18.18
C ALA A 93 -0.53 -4.20 -16.74
N ASP A 94 0.59 -3.68 -16.25
CA ASP A 94 1.06 -3.77 -14.87
C ASP A 94 1.69 -2.41 -14.55
N GLU A 95 0.90 -1.55 -13.89
CA GLU A 95 1.22 -0.14 -13.70
C GLU A 95 1.09 0.24 -12.22
N ALA A 96 2.15 0.83 -11.64
CA ALA A 96 2.17 1.26 -10.25
C ALA A 96 2.06 2.79 -10.12
N TYR A 97 1.20 3.24 -9.21
CA TYR A 97 0.89 4.64 -9.00
C TYR A 97 1.00 5.03 -7.52
N SER A 98 1.87 5.99 -7.21
CA SER A 98 1.88 6.63 -5.91
C SER A 98 0.60 7.42 -5.67
N VAL A 99 -0.06 7.18 -4.54
CA VAL A 99 -1.26 7.91 -4.11
C VAL A 99 -0.84 9.20 -3.44
N LYS A 100 -1.31 10.34 -3.97
CA LYS A 100 -1.13 11.62 -3.33
C LYS A 100 -2.07 11.74 -2.13
N MET A 101 -1.48 12.00 -0.96
CA MET A 101 -2.16 12.28 0.30
C MET A 101 -1.80 13.67 0.81
N ASP A 102 -2.69 14.29 1.58
CA ASP A 102 -2.37 15.50 2.36
C ASP A 102 -1.76 15.15 3.73
N ASP A 103 -1.34 16.17 4.48
CA ASP A 103 -0.65 16.00 5.75
C ASP A 103 -1.52 15.32 6.83
N GLU A 104 -2.84 15.55 6.83
CA GLU A 104 -3.76 14.95 7.79
C GLU A 104 -3.94 13.45 7.48
N GLN A 105 -4.10 13.12 6.20
CA GLN A 105 -4.18 11.74 5.72
C GLN A 105 -2.89 10.95 6.01
N ILE A 106 -1.73 11.58 5.79
CA ILE A 106 -0.42 10.99 6.13
C ILE A 106 -0.32 10.74 7.64
N ALA A 107 -0.76 11.70 8.46
CA ALA A 107 -0.74 11.54 9.91
C ALA A 107 -1.67 10.42 10.40
N GLU A 108 -2.86 10.31 9.82
CA GLU A 108 -3.81 9.23 10.13
C GLU A 108 -3.22 7.86 9.74
N LEU A 109 -2.63 7.74 8.55
CA LEU A 109 -2.00 6.50 8.10
C LEU A 109 -0.83 6.08 9.00
N LYS A 110 0.04 7.03 9.38
CA LYS A 110 1.13 6.79 10.33
C LYS A 110 0.63 6.32 11.69
N ALA A 111 -0.51 6.85 12.16
CA ALA A 111 -1.08 6.48 13.45
C ALA A 111 -1.64 5.05 13.44
N VAL A 112 -2.20 4.59 12.32
CA VAL A 112 -2.80 3.26 12.20
C VAL A 112 -1.77 2.17 11.91
N LEU A 113 -0.70 2.49 11.16
CA LEU A 113 0.29 1.53 10.69
C LEU A 113 0.87 0.61 11.81
N PRO A 114 1.31 1.10 12.98
CA PRO A 114 1.82 0.24 14.04
C PRO A 114 0.80 -0.78 14.54
N GLU A 115 -0.48 -0.40 14.63
CA GLU A 115 -1.53 -1.26 15.14
C GLU A 115 -1.88 -2.38 14.15
N ILE A 116 -1.99 -2.05 12.85
CA ILE A 116 -2.31 -3.06 11.82
C ILE A 116 -1.14 -4.03 11.60
N CYS A 117 0.12 -3.56 11.65
CA CYS A 117 1.28 -4.44 11.63
C CYS A 117 1.32 -5.35 12.85
N LYS A 118 1.02 -4.82 14.05
CA LYS A 118 1.03 -5.63 15.27
C LYS A 118 -0.09 -6.67 15.29
N ALA A 119 -1.27 -6.33 14.78
CA ALA A 119 -2.38 -7.26 14.64
C ALA A 119 -2.06 -8.41 13.67
N ALA A 120 -1.40 -8.10 12.55
CA ALA A 120 -1.00 -9.10 11.57
C ALA A 120 0.24 -9.90 12.03
N TYR A 121 1.36 -9.24 12.24
CA TYR A 121 2.68 -9.87 12.37
C TYR A 121 3.20 -9.96 13.81
N GLY A 122 2.45 -9.43 14.79
CA GLY A 122 2.87 -9.40 16.19
C GLY A 122 3.99 -8.39 16.48
N ALA A 123 4.31 -7.52 15.53
CA ALA A 123 5.38 -6.52 15.63
C ALA A 123 5.01 -5.24 14.87
N THR A 124 5.53 -4.12 15.33
CA THR A 124 5.45 -2.81 14.64
C THR A 124 6.43 -2.75 13.46
N PRO A 125 6.27 -1.80 12.50
CA PRO A 125 7.23 -1.63 11.41
C PRO A 125 8.67 -1.45 11.90
N CYS A 126 8.87 -0.68 12.97
CA CYS A 126 10.19 -0.49 13.57
C CYS A 126 10.79 -1.81 14.08
N GLU A 127 10.01 -2.64 14.76
CA GLU A 127 10.47 -3.94 15.27
C GLU A 127 10.75 -4.94 14.14
N LEU A 128 9.96 -4.93 13.06
CA LEU A 128 10.21 -5.73 11.86
C LEU A 128 11.53 -5.30 11.20
N TRP A 129 11.71 -4.00 11.01
CA TRP A 129 12.93 -3.42 10.45
C TRP A 129 14.17 -3.76 11.28
N SER A 130 14.10 -3.62 12.60
CA SER A 130 15.24 -3.95 13.48
C SER A 130 15.66 -5.40 13.37
N LYS A 131 14.71 -6.35 13.35
CA LYS A 131 15.01 -7.79 13.25
C LYS A 131 15.75 -8.14 11.96
N GLU A 132 15.30 -7.61 10.83
CA GLU A 132 15.92 -7.89 9.53
C GLU A 132 17.26 -7.15 9.36
N ASN A 133 17.35 -5.91 9.84
CA ASN A 133 18.58 -5.13 9.71
C ASN A 133 19.70 -5.61 10.66
N GLU A 134 19.38 -6.22 11.79
CA GLU A 134 20.35 -6.96 12.61
C GLU A 134 20.97 -8.10 11.80
N HIS A 135 20.16 -8.88 11.08
CA HIS A 135 20.65 -9.96 10.22
C HIS A 135 21.48 -9.49 9.02
N LEU A 136 21.18 -8.32 8.44
CA LEU A 136 21.98 -7.74 7.34
C LEU A 136 23.35 -7.22 7.78
N SER A 137 23.55 -6.96 9.08
CA SER A 137 24.83 -6.46 9.62
C SER A 137 25.80 -7.56 10.07
N GLU A 138 25.34 -8.82 10.12
CA GLU A 138 26.11 -9.98 10.55
C GLU A 138 26.66 -10.84 9.39
N VAL A 139 26.42 -10.43 8.13
CA VAL A 139 26.93 -11.07 6.89
C VAL A 139 28.04 -10.25 6.23
#